data_AF-A0A7G7W809-F1
#
_entry.id   AF-A0A7G7W809-F1
#
_cell.length_a   1.000
_cell.length_b   1.000
_cell.length_c   1.000
_cell.angle_alpha   90.00
_cell.angle_beta   90.00
_cell.angle_gamma   90.00
#
_symmetry.space_group_name_H-M   'P 1'
#
loop_
_entity.id
_entity.type
_entity.pdbx_description
1 polymer ?
#
loop_
_entity_poly.entity_id
_entity_poly.type
_entity_poly.pdbx_seq_one_letter_code
_entity_poly.pdbx_strand_id
1 'polypeptide(L)'
;MKKILFVLPLLALVLAVGCKKIDKLLTFYIEDSQNIRIASNFPLGTLVPLTPISVPTKSEERFSNEGTRADLVKNVSLNRLTLTITDPSSENFDFLRRIEIYISTDQNDQVLLASLAQVPAGQTSIELTPTNAVLDKYIKASSYTLTTKAEIARPISRDITVRSDSRFKVTADPL
;
A
#
# COMPACT_ATOMS: atom_id res chain seq x y z
N MET A 1 -48.35 29.23 27.86
CA MET A 1 -47.42 28.09 28.10
C MET A 1 -47.62 27.04 26.99
N LYS A 2 -46.58 26.29 26.60
CA LYS A 2 -46.63 25.09 25.70
C LYS A 2 -46.57 25.25 24.16
N LYS A 3 -45.58 25.94 23.57
CA LYS A 3 -45.24 25.70 22.14
C LYS A 3 -43.76 25.60 21.79
N ILE A 4 -42.85 25.95 22.70
CA ILE A 4 -41.39 25.97 22.43
C ILE A 4 -40.71 24.61 22.75
N LEU A 5 -41.40 23.68 23.40
CA LEU A 5 -40.78 22.45 23.93
C LEU A 5 -40.56 21.33 22.90
N PHE A 6 -40.91 21.51 21.62
CA PHE A 6 -40.86 20.45 20.60
C PHE A 6 -39.83 20.66 19.49
N VAL A 7 -39.06 21.75 19.49
CA VAL A 7 -38.04 22.04 18.45
C VAL A 7 -36.67 21.44 18.79
N LEU A 8 -36.38 21.27 20.08
CA LEU A 8 -35.10 20.74 20.57
C LEU A 8 -34.80 19.26 20.17
N PRO A 9 -35.76 18.31 20.15
CA PRO A 9 -35.46 16.92 19.81
C PRO A 9 -35.29 16.69 18.30
N LEU A 10 -35.81 17.60 17.45
CA LEU A 10 -35.71 17.48 15.99
C LEU A 10 -34.32 17.91 15.49
N LEU A 11 -33.69 18.91 16.13
CA LEU A 11 -32.34 19.36 15.80
C LEU A 11 -31.26 18.36 16.25
N ALA A 12 -31.50 17.65 17.36
CA ALA A 12 -30.60 16.60 17.85
C ALA A 12 -30.58 15.35 16.94
N LEU A 13 -31.70 15.05 16.26
CA LEU A 13 -31.79 13.88 15.38
C LEU A 13 -31.05 14.07 14.04
N VAL A 14 -30.92 15.32 13.55
CA VAL A 14 -30.18 15.64 12.31
C VAL A 14 -28.67 15.51 12.50
N LEU A 15 -28.16 15.76 13.71
CA LEU A 15 -26.74 15.63 14.04
C LEU A 15 -26.28 14.16 14.12
N ALA A 16 -27.15 13.24 14.53
CA ALA A 16 -26.79 11.82 14.70
C ALA A 16 -26.65 11.04 13.38
N VAL A 17 -27.34 11.46 12.31
CA VAL A 17 -27.28 10.80 10.99
C VAL A 17 -26.05 11.25 10.18
N GLY A 18 -25.40 12.34 10.58
CA GLY A 18 -24.25 12.92 9.87
C GLY A 18 -22.94 12.16 10.01
N CYS A 19 -22.65 11.57 11.18
CA CYS A 19 -21.32 11.02 11.48
C CYS A 19 -20.86 9.93 10.50
N LYS A 20 -21.72 8.96 10.13
CA LYS A 20 -21.32 7.87 9.21
C LYS A 20 -21.07 8.32 7.76
N LYS A 21 -21.60 9.48 7.36
CA LYS A 21 -21.33 10.03 6.01
C LYS A 21 -20.06 10.88 5.99
N ILE A 22 -19.68 11.50 7.11
CA ILE A 22 -18.49 12.34 7.22
C ILE A 22 -17.20 11.52 7.06
N ASP A 23 -17.11 10.30 7.62
CA ASP A 23 -15.92 9.44 7.45
C ASP A 23 -15.61 9.07 5.98
N LYS A 24 -16.63 9.02 5.13
CA LYS A 24 -16.46 8.80 3.68
C LYS A 24 -15.91 10.02 2.94
N LEU A 25 -16.14 11.24 3.46
CA LEU A 25 -15.58 12.47 2.89
C LEU A 25 -14.09 12.64 3.21
N LEU A 26 -13.59 12.00 4.28
CA LEU A 26 -12.21 12.12 4.75
C LEU A 26 -11.32 10.95 4.31
N THR A 27 -11.82 10.09 3.42
CA THR A 27 -11.06 8.96 2.89
C THR A 27 -10.56 9.25 1.48
N PHE A 28 -9.25 9.19 1.29
CA PHE A 28 -8.59 9.38 0.00
C PHE A 28 -7.55 8.29 -0.25
N TYR A 29 -6.93 8.31 -1.43
CA TYR A 29 -5.95 7.31 -1.84
C TYR A 29 -4.63 7.95 -2.24
N ILE A 30 -3.54 7.34 -1.79
CA ILE A 30 -2.18 7.69 -2.23
C ILE A 30 -1.67 6.55 -3.10
N GLU A 31 -1.19 6.89 -4.29
CA GLU A 31 -0.65 5.94 -5.25
C GLU A 31 0.84 6.22 -5.48
N ASP A 32 1.63 5.15 -5.40
CA ASP A 32 3.08 5.15 -5.61
C ASP A 32 3.45 4.08 -6.64
N SER A 33 4.35 4.44 -7.56
CA SER A 33 4.81 3.55 -8.63
C SER A 33 6.34 3.58 -8.71
N GLN A 34 6.97 2.41 -8.70
CA GLN A 34 8.44 2.28 -8.71
C GLN A 34 8.87 1.16 -9.65
N ASN A 35 9.98 1.36 -10.37
CA ASN A 35 10.58 0.32 -11.22
C ASN A 35 11.70 -0.41 -10.46
N ILE A 36 11.67 -1.73 -10.52
CA ILE A 36 12.56 -2.64 -9.82
C ILE A 36 13.28 -3.49 -10.87
N ARG A 37 14.61 -3.49 -10.85
CA ARG A 37 15.40 -4.37 -11.72
C ARG A 37 15.78 -5.64 -10.95
N ILE A 38 15.41 -6.78 -11.53
CA ILE A 38 15.75 -8.12 -11.05
C ILE A 38 16.85 -8.67 -11.95
N ALA A 39 18.02 -8.94 -11.37
CA ALA A 39 19.14 -9.52 -12.09
C ALA A 39 18.90 -11.01 -12.44
N SER A 40 19.57 -11.51 -13.47
CA SER A 40 19.45 -12.89 -13.95
C SER A 40 20.13 -13.97 -13.06
N ASN A 41 20.84 -13.59 -12.00
CA ASN A 41 21.72 -14.48 -11.24
C ASN A 41 21.18 -14.94 -9.86
N PHE A 42 19.87 -15.11 -9.71
CA PHE A 42 19.27 -15.55 -8.44
C PHE A 42 19.37 -17.06 -8.19
N PRO A 43 19.65 -17.50 -6.94
CA PRO A 43 19.65 -18.91 -6.57
C PRO A 43 18.23 -19.49 -6.57
N LEU A 44 18.11 -20.76 -6.97
CA LEU A 44 16.83 -21.47 -7.11
C LEU A 44 16.37 -22.12 -5.81
N GLY A 45 15.05 -22.26 -5.64
CA GLY A 45 14.43 -23.09 -4.61
C GLY A 45 14.59 -22.59 -3.17
N THR A 46 15.08 -21.36 -2.99
CA THR A 46 15.26 -20.73 -1.67
C THR A 46 14.60 -19.36 -1.64
N LEU A 47 14.08 -18.99 -0.47
CA LEU A 47 13.51 -17.67 -0.25
C LEU A 47 14.66 -16.70 -0.01
N VAL A 48 14.94 -15.84 -0.99
CA VAL A 48 16.06 -14.91 -0.97
C VAL A 48 15.60 -13.46 -0.83
N PRO A 49 16.30 -12.65 -0.02
CA PRO A 49 16.05 -11.22 0.03
C PRO A 49 16.53 -10.56 -1.27
N LEU A 50 15.70 -9.68 -1.83
CA LEU A 50 16.08 -8.78 -2.91
C LEU A 50 16.69 -7.49 -2.33
N THR A 51 17.37 -6.72 -3.17
CA THR A 51 17.88 -5.40 -2.81
C THR A 51 16.74 -4.50 -2.33
N PRO A 52 16.81 -3.93 -1.11
CA PRO A 52 15.79 -3.03 -0.62
C PRO A 52 15.70 -1.75 -1.45
N ILE A 53 14.50 -1.17 -1.52
CA ILE A 53 14.22 0.05 -2.29
C ILE A 53 13.65 1.11 -1.36
N SER A 54 14.26 2.28 -1.34
CA SER A 54 13.74 3.45 -0.63
C SER A 54 12.75 4.20 -1.50
N VAL A 55 11.58 4.50 -0.95
CA VAL A 55 10.50 5.23 -1.60
C VAL A 55 10.24 6.54 -0.85
N PRO A 56 10.45 7.71 -1.47
CA PRO A 56 10.07 8.98 -0.86
C PRO A 56 8.55 9.13 -0.87
N THR A 57 7.96 9.46 0.27
CA THR A 57 6.51 9.55 0.44
C THR A 57 5.93 10.89 -0.05
N LYS A 58 6.70 11.97 0.11
CA LYS A 58 6.25 13.36 -0.08
C LYS A 58 4.95 13.66 0.70
N SER A 59 4.85 13.12 1.91
CA SER A 59 3.64 13.09 2.73
C SER A 59 3.00 14.47 2.91
N GLU A 60 3.78 15.51 3.25
CA GLU A 60 3.26 16.86 3.45
C GLU A 60 2.54 17.42 2.22
N GLU A 61 3.15 17.29 1.04
CA GLU A 61 2.56 17.76 -0.22
C GLU A 61 1.28 16.98 -0.55
N ARG A 62 1.34 15.65 -0.45
CA ARG A 62 0.22 14.76 -0.74
C ARG A 62 -0.97 15.05 0.19
N PHE A 63 -0.73 15.18 1.49
CA PHE A 63 -1.79 15.46 2.47
C PHE A 63 -2.37 16.85 2.29
N SER A 64 -1.53 17.86 2.05
CA SER A 64 -1.99 19.22 1.81
C SER A 64 -2.87 19.31 0.56
N ASN A 65 -2.52 18.60 -0.51
CA ASN A 65 -3.32 18.55 -1.74
C ASN A 65 -4.70 17.89 -1.51
N GLU A 66 -4.77 16.96 -0.55
CA GLU A 66 -6.01 16.30 -0.13
C GLU A 66 -6.73 17.06 1.00
N GLY A 67 -6.32 18.30 1.30
CA GLY A 67 -6.96 19.17 2.29
C GLY A 67 -6.80 18.68 3.73
N THR A 68 -5.77 17.90 4.02
CA THR A 68 -5.47 17.39 5.36
C THR A 68 -4.02 17.66 5.78
N ARG A 69 -3.68 17.33 7.02
CA ARG A 69 -2.33 17.45 7.60
C ARG A 69 -1.90 16.12 8.19
N ALA A 70 -0.59 15.87 8.24
CA ALA A 70 -0.02 14.57 8.60
C ALA A 70 -0.48 14.05 9.98
N ASP A 71 -0.76 14.94 10.92
CA ASP A 71 -1.22 14.59 12.27
C ASP A 71 -2.72 14.22 12.33
N LEU A 72 -3.53 14.60 11.34
CA LEU A 72 -4.93 14.15 11.21
C LEU A 72 -5.07 12.83 10.46
N VAL A 73 -4.06 12.43 9.68
CA VAL A 73 -4.07 11.15 8.95
C VAL A 73 -4.11 9.98 9.93
N LYS A 74 -5.05 9.06 9.76
CA LYS A 74 -5.17 7.82 10.54
C LYS A 74 -5.64 6.64 9.70
N ASN A 75 -5.58 5.45 10.28
CA ASN A 75 -6.17 4.23 9.70
C ASN A 75 -5.66 3.95 8.29
N VAL A 76 -4.35 4.13 8.08
CA VAL A 76 -3.72 3.90 6.79
C VAL A 76 -3.57 2.40 6.58
N SER A 77 -4.06 1.92 5.45
CA SER A 77 -4.01 0.52 5.05
C SER A 77 -3.64 0.40 3.58
N LEU A 78 -3.01 -0.71 3.21
CA LEU A 78 -2.73 -1.00 1.81
C LEU A 78 -4.03 -1.51 1.16
N ASN A 79 -4.50 -0.79 0.14
CA ASN A 79 -5.68 -1.16 -0.62
C ASN A 79 -5.37 -2.12 -1.76
N ARG A 80 -4.25 -1.89 -2.45
CA ARG A 80 -3.79 -2.72 -3.58
C ARG A 80 -2.28 -2.62 -3.73
N LEU A 81 -1.65 -3.74 -4.09
CA LEU A 81 -0.28 -3.75 -4.60
C LEU A 81 -0.21 -4.69 -5.79
N THR A 82 0.16 -4.15 -6.95
CA THR A 82 0.30 -4.88 -8.21
C THR A 82 1.74 -4.82 -8.69
N LEU A 83 2.27 -5.97 -9.11
CA LEU A 83 3.56 -6.06 -9.77
C LEU A 83 3.34 -6.37 -11.25
N THR A 84 4.01 -5.66 -12.15
CA THR A 84 3.89 -5.84 -13.59
C THR A 84 5.27 -5.90 -14.22
N ILE A 85 5.57 -6.93 -15.00
CA ILE A 85 6.79 -6.98 -15.82
C ILE A 85 6.62 -5.99 -16.96
N THR A 86 7.51 -5.00 -17.03
CA THR A 86 7.49 -3.96 -18.06
C THR A 86 8.56 -4.18 -19.11
N ASP A 87 9.66 -4.87 -18.77
CA ASP A 87 10.73 -5.17 -19.70
C ASP A 87 11.47 -6.47 -19.29
N PRO A 88 11.77 -7.37 -20.25
CA PRO A 88 11.21 -7.41 -21.59
C PRO A 88 9.76 -7.91 -21.58
N SER A 89 8.94 -7.44 -22.52
CA SER A 89 7.50 -7.75 -22.58
C SER A 89 7.17 -9.21 -22.88
N SER A 90 8.16 -10.01 -23.29
CA SER A 90 8.04 -11.45 -23.53
C SER A 90 8.16 -12.30 -22.27
N GLU A 91 8.63 -11.73 -21.15
CA GLU A 91 8.80 -12.44 -19.89
C GLU A 91 7.54 -12.40 -19.02
N ASN A 92 7.41 -13.37 -18.12
CA ASN A 92 6.30 -13.50 -17.19
C ASN A 92 6.81 -13.89 -15.79
N PHE A 93 5.92 -14.02 -14.80
CA PHE A 93 6.29 -14.37 -13.43
C PHE A 93 6.47 -15.88 -13.18
N ASP A 94 6.61 -16.74 -14.20
CA ASP A 94 6.78 -18.20 -14.01
C ASP A 94 8.08 -18.57 -13.26
N PHE A 95 9.03 -17.65 -13.20
CA PHE A 95 10.24 -17.79 -12.39
C PHE A 95 9.96 -17.66 -10.89
N LEU A 96 8.86 -17.04 -10.49
CA LEU A 96 8.53 -16.70 -9.11
C LEU A 96 7.54 -17.71 -8.55
N ARG A 97 7.86 -18.37 -7.44
CA ARG A 97 6.96 -19.28 -6.73
C ARG A 97 6.04 -18.52 -5.79
N ARG A 98 6.65 -17.70 -4.94
CA ARG A 98 6.00 -16.89 -3.91
C ARG A 98 6.80 -15.61 -3.66
N ILE A 99 6.11 -14.60 -3.15
CA ILE A 99 6.68 -13.30 -2.83
C ILE A 99 6.07 -12.73 -1.57
N GLU A 100 6.91 -12.10 -0.77
CA GLU A 100 6.55 -11.34 0.42
C GLU A 100 7.23 -9.98 0.34
N ILE A 101 6.46 -8.91 0.49
CA ILE A 101 6.96 -7.54 0.52
C ILE A 101 6.73 -6.99 1.91
N TYR A 102 7.78 -6.43 2.48
CA TYR A 102 7.82 -5.82 3.80
C TYR A 102 8.04 -4.31 3.66
N ILE A 103 7.51 -3.55 4.62
CA ILE A 103 7.69 -2.10 4.72
C ILE A 103 8.36 -1.76 6.05
N SER A 104 9.30 -0.82 6.04
CA SER A 104 9.97 -0.33 7.25
C SER A 104 10.36 1.15 7.11
N THR A 105 10.51 1.88 8.22
CA THR A 105 11.18 3.20 8.23
C THR A 105 12.60 3.10 8.79
N ASP A 106 12.87 2.04 9.55
CA ASP A 106 14.17 1.71 10.12
C ASP A 106 14.38 0.18 10.11
N GLN A 107 15.37 -0.33 10.84
CA GLN A 107 15.66 -1.78 10.89
C GLN A 107 14.79 -2.56 11.89
N ASN A 108 14.11 -1.86 12.79
CA ASN A 108 13.41 -2.45 13.95
C ASN A 108 11.88 -2.44 13.79
N ASP A 109 11.35 -1.79 12.75
CA ASP A 109 9.91 -1.61 12.53
C ASP A 109 9.40 -2.29 11.27
N GLN A 110 10.11 -3.30 10.77
CA GLN A 110 9.73 -4.03 9.57
C GLN A 110 8.44 -4.84 9.80
N VAL A 111 7.44 -4.62 8.94
CA VAL A 111 6.18 -5.38 8.94
C VAL A 111 5.85 -5.91 7.55
N LEU A 112 5.14 -7.04 7.48
CA LEU A 112 4.68 -7.60 6.21
C LEU A 112 3.59 -6.70 5.62
N LEU A 113 3.84 -6.17 4.42
CA LEU A 113 2.94 -5.27 3.72
C LEU A 113 1.95 -6.05 2.85
N ALA A 114 2.46 -6.95 2.01
CA ALA A 114 1.66 -7.78 1.12
C ALA A 114 2.40 -9.07 0.74
N SER A 115 1.66 -10.09 0.34
CA SER A 115 2.26 -11.36 -0.09
C SER A 115 1.42 -12.06 -1.15
N LEU A 116 2.05 -12.97 -1.89
CA LEU A 116 1.38 -13.93 -2.75
C LEU A 116 2.06 -15.28 -2.56
N ALA A 117 1.34 -16.21 -1.91
CA ALA A 117 1.87 -17.51 -1.51
C ALA A 117 2.09 -18.47 -2.70
N GLN A 118 1.34 -18.29 -3.78
CA GLN A 118 1.50 -19.04 -5.02
C GLN A 118 1.20 -18.12 -6.20
N VAL A 119 2.21 -17.91 -7.04
CA VAL A 119 2.06 -17.14 -8.27
C VAL A 119 1.39 -18.02 -9.35
N PRO A 120 0.31 -17.55 -9.98
CA PRO A 120 -0.29 -18.26 -11.11
C PRO A 120 0.65 -18.25 -12.33
N ALA A 121 0.61 -19.32 -13.12
CA ALA A 121 1.44 -19.43 -14.32
C ALA A 121 0.99 -18.45 -15.43
N GLY A 122 1.94 -18.06 -16.28
CA GLY A 122 1.73 -17.24 -17.47
C GLY A 122 1.42 -15.77 -17.21
N GLN A 123 1.45 -15.32 -15.95
CA GLN A 123 1.06 -13.95 -15.60
C GLN A 123 2.19 -12.96 -15.85
N THR A 124 1.91 -11.88 -16.58
CA THR A 124 2.82 -10.72 -16.71
C THR A 124 2.52 -9.64 -15.67
N SER A 125 1.38 -9.74 -14.99
CA SER A 125 0.94 -8.87 -13.89
C SER A 125 0.33 -9.73 -12.78
N ILE A 126 0.71 -9.47 -11.55
CA ILE A 126 0.21 -10.18 -10.36
C ILE A 126 -0.21 -9.16 -9.29
N GLU A 127 -1.35 -9.42 -8.66
CA GLU A 127 -1.81 -8.65 -7.51
C GLU A 127 -1.46 -9.43 -6.23
N LEU A 128 -0.82 -8.74 -5.28
CA LEU A 128 -0.47 -9.33 -3.99
C LEU A 128 -1.63 -9.11 -3.01
N THR A 129 -1.78 -10.03 -2.06
CA THR A 129 -2.74 -9.92 -0.96
C THR A 129 -2.19 -8.97 0.11
N PRO A 130 -2.82 -7.80 0.35
CA PRO A 130 -2.44 -6.89 1.42
C PRO A 130 -2.64 -7.53 2.80
N THR A 131 -1.83 -7.13 3.76
CA THR A 131 -2.07 -7.48 5.17
C THR A 131 -2.99 -6.44 5.86
N ASN A 132 -3.41 -6.74 7.08
CA ASN A 132 -4.12 -5.80 7.94
C ASN A 132 -3.18 -4.92 8.79
N ALA A 133 -1.93 -4.75 8.37
CA ALA A 133 -0.96 -3.92 9.08
C ALA A 133 -1.43 -2.46 9.16
N VAL A 134 -1.19 -1.80 10.30
CA VAL A 134 -1.43 -0.37 10.47
C VAL A 134 -0.26 0.40 9.89
N LEU A 135 -0.50 1.20 8.85
CA LEU A 135 0.58 1.79 8.05
C LEU A 135 0.83 3.28 8.30
N ASP A 136 0.15 3.86 9.29
CA ASP A 136 0.19 5.29 9.63
C ASP A 136 1.63 5.80 9.80
N LYS A 137 2.48 5.03 10.49
CA LYS A 137 3.90 5.38 10.73
C LYS A 137 4.66 5.59 9.41
N TYR A 138 4.51 4.66 8.47
CA TYR A 138 5.31 4.64 7.24
C TYR A 138 4.86 5.70 6.25
N ILE A 139 3.55 5.90 6.11
CA ILE A 139 2.99 6.87 5.15
C ILE A 139 3.12 8.31 5.65
N LYS A 140 3.30 8.53 6.95
CA LYS A 140 3.64 9.84 7.53
C LYS A 140 5.14 10.15 7.55
N ALA A 141 6.00 9.13 7.48
CA ALA A 141 7.44 9.34 7.42
C ALA A 141 7.84 10.01 6.10
N SER A 142 9.01 10.65 6.05
CA SER A 142 9.54 11.27 4.82
C SER A 142 9.90 10.26 3.72
N SER A 143 10.17 9.01 4.12
CA SER A 143 10.41 7.88 3.24
C SER A 143 10.16 6.57 3.99
N TYR A 144 9.95 5.50 3.23
CA TYR A 144 9.95 4.13 3.74
C TYR A 144 10.77 3.23 2.83
N THR A 145 11.19 2.09 3.35
CA THR A 145 11.94 1.07 2.62
C THR A 145 11.05 -0.14 2.36
N LEU A 146 11.00 -0.58 1.11
CA LEU A 146 10.43 -1.86 0.72
C LEU A 146 11.52 -2.92 0.70
N THR A 147 11.29 -4.02 1.42
CA THR A 147 12.16 -5.20 1.41
C THR A 147 11.38 -6.38 0.87
N THR A 148 11.89 -7.04 -0.16
CA THR A 148 11.21 -8.16 -0.80
C THR A 148 11.93 -9.47 -0.50
N LYS A 149 11.17 -10.49 -0.15
CA LYS A 149 11.63 -11.88 -0.12
C LYS A 149 10.91 -12.64 -1.22
N ALA A 150 11.67 -13.23 -2.12
CA ALA A 150 11.13 -13.95 -3.28
C ALA A 150 11.69 -15.36 -3.31
N GLU A 151 10.84 -16.33 -3.63
CA GLU A 151 11.29 -17.68 -3.86
C GLU A 151 11.23 -18.00 -5.35
N ILE A 152 12.38 -18.32 -5.92
CA ILE A 152 12.55 -18.51 -7.35
C ILE A 152 12.37 -19.99 -7.70
N ALA A 153 11.39 -20.31 -8.54
CA ALA A 153 11.09 -21.65 -9.05
C ALA A 153 11.87 -21.99 -10.32
N ARG A 154 12.22 -21.00 -11.15
CA ARG A 154 12.91 -21.22 -12.44
C ARG A 154 14.02 -20.20 -12.66
N PRO A 155 15.09 -20.56 -13.38
CA PRO A 155 16.15 -19.61 -13.74
C PRO A 155 15.60 -18.40 -14.48
N ILE A 156 16.14 -17.23 -14.15
CA ILE A 156 15.87 -15.98 -14.86
C ILE A 156 16.95 -15.83 -15.93
N SER A 157 16.56 -15.89 -17.22
CA SER A 157 17.53 -15.96 -18.32
C SER A 157 18.24 -14.64 -18.63
N ARG A 158 17.64 -13.52 -18.22
CA ARG A 158 18.06 -12.14 -18.49
C ARG A 158 17.46 -11.21 -17.44
N ASP A 159 18.01 -10.03 -17.29
CA ASP A 159 17.48 -9.07 -16.33
C ASP A 159 16.05 -8.65 -16.69
N ILE A 160 15.20 -8.51 -15.67
CA ILE A 160 13.78 -8.16 -15.80
C ILE A 160 13.52 -6.86 -15.05
N THR A 161 12.75 -5.96 -15.64
CA THR A 161 12.21 -4.77 -14.98
C THR A 161 10.76 -5.02 -14.60
N VAL A 162 10.48 -4.87 -13.31
CA VAL A 162 9.15 -5.00 -12.72
C VAL A 162 8.72 -3.65 -12.17
N ARG A 163 7.56 -3.15 -12.60
CA ARG A 163 6.90 -2.01 -11.97
C ARG A 163 6.06 -2.50 -10.80
N SER A 164 6.24 -1.86 -9.65
CA SER A 164 5.43 -2.03 -8.46
C SER A 164 4.51 -0.84 -8.30
N ASP A 165 3.20 -1.07 -8.35
CA ASP A 165 2.15 -0.07 -8.19
C ASP A 165 1.43 -0.33 -6.87
N SER A 166 1.55 0.60 -5.91
CA SER A 166 0.93 0.52 -4.59
C SER A 166 -0.14 1.60 -4.44
N ARG A 167 -1.28 1.23 -3.83
CA ARG A 167 -2.36 2.15 -3.49
C ARG A 167 -2.67 2.04 -2.01
N PHE A 168 -2.41 3.09 -1.26
CA PHE A 168 -2.76 3.21 0.15
C PHE A 168 -4.11 3.88 0.29
N LYS A 169 -4.96 3.33 1.15
CA LYS A 169 -6.19 3.98 1.60
C LYS A 169 -5.88 4.74 2.88
N VAL A 170 -6.20 6.02 2.90
CA VAL A 170 -5.96 6.94 4.01
C VAL A 170 -7.29 7.49 4.49
N THR A 171 -7.49 7.57 5.80
CA THR A 171 -8.66 8.24 6.40
C THR A 171 -8.17 9.33 7.35
N ALA A 172 -8.60 10.57 7.17
CA ALA A 172 -8.24 11.65 8.10
C ALA A 172 -9.32 11.85 9.17
N ASP A 173 -8.90 12.36 10.34
CA ASP A 173 -9.82 12.96 11.31
C ASP A 173 -10.37 14.29 10.77
N PRO A 174 -11.63 14.66 11.06
CA PRO A 174 -12.18 15.96 10.70
C PRO A 174 -11.40 17.09 11.37
N LEU A 175 -11.26 18.21 10.66
CA LEU A 175 -10.68 19.47 11.15
C LEU A 175 -11.54 20.14 12.22
#